data_AF-A0A1S3QWC4-F1
#
_entry.id   AF-A0A1S3QWC4-F1
#
_cell.length_a   1.000
_cell.length_b   1.000
_cell.length_c   1.000
_cell.angle_alpha   90.00
_cell.angle_beta   90.00
_cell.angle_gamma   90.00
#
_symmetry.space_group_name_H-M   'P 1'
#
loop_
_entity.id
_entity.type
_entity.pdbx_description
1 polymer ?
#
loop_
_entity_poly.entity_id
_entity_poly.type
_entity_poly.pdbx_seq_one_letter_code
_entity_poly.pdbx_strand_id
1 'polypeptide(L)'
;MGRWDGRYDGGMSPTHWNGSVEVLRRWLKNGSNPVKYGQCWVFAAVMCTVLRCLGIPCRVVSNFQSAHDTDKNLTIDYFFSAYGVRPKQSPDSVWNYHVWVEAWMRRPDLSAGSLYDGWQVVDPTPQEKSTDVYCCGPAPVKAILQGHVDLKYDVPFVFAEVNADRVTWMVFADGSKKKISTDSVSVGQNISTKAVGSDKRVDITANYKYAE
;
A
#
# COMPACT_ATOMS: atom_id res chain seq x y z
N MET A 1 -8.61 7.39 -12.09
CA MET A 1 -8.73 6.03 -12.66
C MET A 1 -7.35 5.43 -12.73
N GLY A 2 -7.15 4.26 -12.10
CA GLY A 2 -5.85 3.60 -12.05
C GLY A 2 -5.48 2.90 -13.35
N ARG A 3 -4.20 2.88 -13.72
CA ARG A 3 -3.69 2.05 -14.83
C ARG A 3 -2.19 1.73 -14.69
N TRP A 4 -1.84 0.45 -14.80
CA TRP A 4 -0.48 -0.07 -14.58
C TRP A 4 0.10 -0.89 -15.76
N ASP A 5 -0.60 -0.99 -16.89
CA ASP A 5 -0.22 -1.85 -18.02
C ASP A 5 0.70 -1.15 -19.06
N GLY A 6 1.13 0.08 -18.80
CA GLY A 6 1.99 0.87 -19.69
C GLY A 6 1.28 1.50 -20.91
N ARG A 7 -0.04 1.34 -21.07
CA ARG A 7 -0.80 1.86 -22.23
C ARG A 7 -1.81 2.93 -21.81
N TYR A 8 -1.52 4.20 -22.08
CA TYR A 8 -2.29 5.32 -21.51
C TYR A 8 -3.23 6.02 -22.49
N ASP A 9 -3.68 5.34 -23.55
CA ASP A 9 -4.60 5.90 -24.54
C ASP A 9 -5.88 6.44 -23.90
N GLY A 10 -6.31 7.62 -24.35
CA GLY A 10 -7.50 8.32 -23.84
C GLY A 10 -7.28 9.03 -22.49
N GLY A 11 -6.04 9.17 -22.03
CA GLY A 11 -5.69 9.91 -20.82
C GLY A 11 -4.23 10.39 -20.83
N MET A 12 -3.74 10.78 -19.65
CA MET A 12 -2.32 11.11 -19.44
C MET A 12 -1.61 9.93 -18.80
N SER A 13 -0.33 9.74 -19.15
CA SER A 13 0.57 8.86 -18.37
C SER A 13 0.58 9.29 -16.90
N PRO A 14 0.50 8.37 -15.93
CA PRO A 14 0.62 8.67 -14.51
C PRO A 14 1.89 9.46 -14.14
N THR A 15 2.98 9.29 -14.90
CA THR A 15 4.25 10.01 -14.70
C THR A 15 4.23 11.45 -15.21
N HIS A 16 3.18 11.87 -15.93
CA HIS A 16 3.05 13.23 -16.46
C HIS A 16 2.65 14.24 -15.38
N TRP A 17 1.91 13.80 -14.36
CA TRP A 17 1.37 14.71 -13.34
C TRP A 17 2.48 15.28 -12.46
N ASN A 18 2.50 16.61 -12.32
CA ASN A 18 3.42 17.34 -11.44
C ASN A 18 2.74 17.87 -10.16
N GLY A 19 1.44 17.65 -9.99
CA GLY A 19 0.70 18.08 -8.81
C GLY A 19 -0.80 17.76 -8.86
N SER A 20 -1.44 17.82 -7.70
CA SER A 20 -2.84 17.43 -7.50
C SER A 20 -3.86 18.44 -8.02
N VAL A 21 -3.46 19.72 -8.14
CA VAL A 21 -4.36 20.82 -8.51
C VAL A 21 -4.96 20.60 -9.90
N GLU A 22 -4.14 20.19 -10.86
CA GLU A 22 -4.60 19.94 -12.22
C GLU A 22 -5.57 18.75 -12.26
N VAL A 23 -5.24 17.67 -11.55
CA VAL A 23 -6.11 16.49 -11.44
C VAL A 23 -7.47 16.87 -10.88
N LEU A 24 -7.51 17.61 -9.75
CA LEU A 24 -8.76 18.05 -9.12
C LEU A 24 -9.57 19.01 -9.99
N ARG A 25 -8.93 19.98 -10.66
CA ARG A 25 -9.59 20.90 -11.58
C ARG A 25 -10.17 20.17 -12.80
N ARG A 26 -9.44 19.21 -13.37
CA ARG A 26 -9.93 18.38 -14.48
C ARG A 26 -11.13 17.53 -14.05
N TRP A 27 -11.07 16.92 -12.86
CA TRP A 27 -12.19 16.18 -12.29
C TRP A 27 -13.44 17.05 -12.20
N LEU A 28 -13.33 18.25 -11.61
CA LEU A 28 -14.43 19.20 -11.47
C LEU A 28 -14.97 19.67 -12.83
N LYS A 29 -14.08 20.10 -13.74
CA LYS A 29 -14.46 20.60 -15.08
C LYS A 29 -15.18 19.56 -15.92
N ASN A 30 -14.86 18.28 -15.72
CA ASN A 30 -15.46 17.17 -16.45
C ASN A 30 -16.69 16.59 -15.74
N GLY A 31 -17.35 17.36 -14.87
CA GLY A 31 -18.58 16.92 -14.20
C GLY A 31 -18.36 15.77 -13.21
N SER A 32 -17.24 15.82 -12.47
CA SER A 32 -16.86 14.80 -11.49
C SER A 32 -16.57 13.41 -12.08
N ASN A 33 -16.30 13.33 -13.39
CA ASN A 33 -15.90 12.08 -14.05
C ASN A 33 -14.44 11.70 -13.73
N PRO A 34 -14.10 10.39 -13.70
CA PRO A 34 -12.76 9.93 -13.37
C PRO A 34 -11.65 10.52 -14.27
N VAL A 35 -10.60 11.06 -13.64
CA VAL A 35 -9.41 11.52 -14.36
C VAL A 35 -8.53 10.32 -14.73
N LYS A 36 -8.09 10.28 -15.99
CA LYS A 36 -7.27 9.21 -16.58
C LYS A 36 -5.83 9.72 -16.81
N TYR A 37 -4.78 9.09 -16.31
CA TYR A 37 -4.71 7.94 -15.38
C TYR A 37 -3.85 8.28 -14.16
N GLY A 38 -3.93 7.46 -13.12
CA GLY A 38 -3.09 7.57 -11.92
C GLY A 38 -2.47 6.23 -11.53
N GLN A 39 -1.39 6.29 -10.76
CA GLN A 39 -0.80 5.19 -10.01
C GLN A 39 -0.65 5.60 -8.54
N CYS A 40 -0.16 4.72 -7.67
CA CYS A 40 -0.19 4.90 -6.20
C CYS A 40 0.27 6.30 -5.74
N TRP A 41 1.40 6.80 -6.23
CA TRP A 41 1.90 8.14 -5.85
C TRP A 41 0.98 9.29 -6.30
N VAL A 42 0.27 9.15 -7.42
CA VAL A 42 -0.71 10.15 -7.89
C VAL A 42 -1.92 10.15 -6.96
N PHE A 43 -2.43 8.96 -6.60
CA PHE A 43 -3.54 8.84 -5.65
C PHE A 43 -3.16 9.41 -4.27
N ALA A 44 -1.99 9.04 -3.75
CA ALA A 44 -1.48 9.54 -2.48
C ALA A 44 -1.29 11.06 -2.47
N ALA A 45 -0.75 11.64 -3.55
CA ALA A 45 -0.58 13.10 -3.67
C ALA A 45 -1.92 13.85 -3.65
N VAL A 46 -2.93 13.32 -4.37
CA VAL A 46 -4.28 13.90 -4.40
C VAL A 46 -4.94 13.79 -3.03
N MET A 47 -4.90 12.61 -2.40
CA MET A 47 -5.43 12.40 -1.04
C MET A 47 -4.75 13.33 -0.02
N CYS A 48 -3.42 13.43 -0.04
CA CYS A 48 -2.66 14.33 0.82
C CYS A 48 -3.08 15.80 0.64
N THR A 49 -3.34 16.23 -0.59
CA THR A 49 -3.83 17.59 -0.89
C THR A 49 -5.20 17.84 -0.26
N VAL A 50 -6.13 16.90 -0.42
CA VAL A 50 -7.50 17.03 0.11
C VAL A 50 -7.50 17.01 1.64
N LEU A 51 -6.78 16.08 2.27
CA LEU A 51 -6.68 15.98 3.73
C LEU A 51 -6.10 17.26 4.36
N ARG A 52 -5.00 17.79 3.79
CA ARG A 52 -4.41 19.07 4.26
C ARG A 52 -5.37 20.24 4.09
N CYS A 53 -6.08 20.30 2.96
CA CYS A 53 -7.09 21.33 2.71
C CYS A 53 -8.21 21.29 3.76
N LEU A 54 -8.62 20.10 4.20
CA LEU A 54 -9.62 19.89 5.24
C LEU A 54 -9.08 20.08 6.68
N GLY A 55 -7.79 20.42 6.84
CA GLY A 55 -7.17 20.65 8.14
C GLY A 55 -6.71 19.38 8.87
N ILE A 56 -6.67 18.23 8.20
CA ILE A 56 -6.14 16.99 8.77
C ILE A 56 -4.63 16.94 8.52
N PRO A 57 -3.77 16.91 9.56
CA PRO A 57 -2.34 16.78 9.35
C PRO A 57 -2.03 15.43 8.69
N CYS A 58 -1.33 15.46 7.56
CA CYS A 58 -0.98 14.24 6.85
C CYS A 58 0.35 14.35 6.08
N ARG A 59 0.94 13.19 5.78
CA ARG A 59 2.18 13.05 5.02
C ARG A 59 2.12 11.84 4.10
N VAL A 60 2.81 11.93 2.97
CA VAL A 60 2.96 10.82 2.01
C VAL A 60 4.03 9.87 2.52
N VAL A 61 3.81 8.57 2.38
CA VAL A 61 4.74 7.51 2.77
C VAL A 61 4.99 6.60 1.58
N SER A 62 6.25 6.23 1.36
CA SER A 62 6.67 5.26 0.34
C SER A 62 7.24 4.03 1.01
N ASN A 63 6.77 2.85 0.63
CA ASN A 63 7.26 1.55 1.06
C ASN A 63 7.96 0.85 -0.11
N PHE A 64 9.20 0.40 0.05
CA PHE A 64 9.90 -0.37 -0.99
C PHE A 64 9.72 -1.87 -0.76
N GLN A 65 9.70 -2.65 -1.84
CA GLN A 65 9.34 -4.07 -1.78
C GLN A 65 7.98 -4.26 -1.08
N SER A 66 6.98 -3.50 -1.51
CA SER A 66 5.65 -3.54 -0.90
C SER A 66 4.91 -4.78 -1.38
N ALA A 67 4.51 -5.64 -0.46
CA ALA A 67 3.69 -6.78 -0.78
C ALA A 67 2.26 -6.35 -1.10
N HIS A 68 1.63 -7.04 -2.05
CA HIS A 68 0.19 -6.97 -2.31
C HIS A 68 -0.33 -8.39 -2.11
N ASP A 69 -0.75 -8.69 -0.88
CA ASP A 69 -1.37 -9.95 -0.46
C ASP A 69 -2.88 -9.87 -0.76
N THR A 70 -3.35 -10.77 -1.63
CA THR A 70 -4.73 -10.79 -2.11
C THR A 70 -5.61 -11.80 -1.35
N ASP A 71 -5.03 -12.74 -0.60
CA ASP A 71 -5.76 -13.79 0.11
C ASP A 71 -5.71 -13.67 1.64
N LYS A 72 -5.01 -12.65 2.14
CA LYS A 72 -4.90 -12.26 3.57
C LYS A 72 -4.22 -13.34 4.42
N ASN A 73 -3.34 -14.13 3.82
CA ASN A 73 -2.60 -15.16 4.52
C ASN A 73 -1.23 -14.67 5.08
N LEU A 74 -0.89 -13.40 4.87
CA LEU A 74 0.37 -12.74 5.27
C LEU A 74 1.61 -13.30 4.56
N THR A 75 1.43 -13.97 3.43
CA THR A 75 2.50 -14.53 2.61
C THR A 75 2.28 -14.17 1.14
N ILE A 76 3.38 -14.02 0.41
CA ILE A 76 3.39 -13.83 -1.04
C ILE A 76 3.96 -15.09 -1.67
N ASP A 77 3.10 -15.84 -2.34
CA ASP A 77 3.45 -17.15 -2.88
C ASP A 77 3.93 -17.08 -4.34
N TYR A 78 5.15 -17.56 -4.58
CA TYR A 78 5.69 -17.78 -5.92
C TYR A 78 5.71 -19.25 -6.28
N PHE A 79 5.02 -19.62 -7.36
CA PHE A 79 4.97 -21.00 -7.85
C PHE A 79 5.90 -21.17 -9.06
N PHE A 80 6.77 -22.18 -9.01
CA PHE A 80 7.64 -22.59 -10.11
C PHE A 80 7.43 -24.08 -10.39
N SER A 81 7.48 -24.48 -11.67
CA SER A 81 7.51 -25.89 -12.03
C SER A 81 8.90 -26.47 -11.78
N ALA A 82 9.00 -27.80 -11.73
CA ALA A 82 10.29 -28.50 -11.66
C ALA A 82 11.26 -28.15 -12.82
N TYR A 83 10.75 -27.58 -13.92
CA TYR A 83 11.53 -27.14 -15.07
C TYR A 83 11.90 -25.64 -15.03
N GLY A 84 11.66 -24.95 -13.90
CA GLY A 84 11.99 -23.53 -13.71
C GLY A 84 11.01 -22.54 -14.35
N VAL A 85 9.98 -23.02 -15.04
CA VAL A 85 8.93 -22.16 -15.62
C VAL A 85 7.89 -21.83 -14.56
N ARG A 86 7.46 -20.57 -14.46
CA ARG A 86 6.31 -20.18 -13.60
C ARG A 86 5.02 -20.73 -14.20
N PRO A 87 4.39 -21.76 -13.62
CA PRO A 87 3.24 -22.42 -14.21
C PRO A 87 1.93 -21.66 -13.93
N LYS A 88 1.92 -20.77 -12.93
CA LYS A 88 0.76 -19.99 -12.52
C LYS A 88 1.21 -18.57 -12.11
N GLN A 89 0.58 -17.55 -12.68
CA GLN A 89 0.68 -16.19 -12.12
C GLN A 89 -0.11 -16.17 -10.82
N SER A 90 0.55 -15.87 -9.70
CA SER A 90 -0.15 -15.49 -8.48
C SER A 90 -0.77 -14.10 -8.68
N PRO A 91 -1.99 -13.84 -8.20
CA PRO A 91 -2.48 -12.46 -8.05
C PRO A 91 -1.60 -11.67 -7.08
N ASP A 92 -0.94 -12.34 -6.13
CA ASP A 92 -0.02 -11.69 -5.21
C ASP A 92 1.23 -11.17 -5.94
N SER A 93 1.68 -10.01 -5.52
CA SER A 93 2.85 -9.39 -6.11
C SER A 93 3.67 -8.63 -5.06
N VAL A 94 4.94 -8.41 -5.36
CA VAL A 94 5.77 -7.46 -4.61
C VAL A 94 6.10 -6.33 -5.56
N TRP A 95 5.59 -5.14 -5.24
CA TRP A 95 5.84 -3.94 -6.00
C TRP A 95 7.21 -3.39 -5.64
N ASN A 96 7.94 -2.84 -6.63
CA ASN A 96 9.23 -2.20 -6.38
C ASN A 96 9.11 -1.13 -5.29
N TYR A 97 8.01 -0.35 -5.35
CA TYR A 97 7.55 0.49 -4.27
C TYR A 97 6.05 0.72 -4.37
N HIS A 98 5.44 1.07 -3.25
CA HIS A 98 4.06 1.52 -3.15
C HIS A 98 3.98 2.78 -2.29
N VAL A 99 2.95 3.59 -2.50
CA VAL A 99 2.82 4.91 -1.87
C VAL A 99 1.41 5.12 -1.34
N TRP A 100 1.30 5.45 -0.05
CA TRP A 100 0.06 5.81 0.64
C TRP A 100 0.21 7.12 1.43
N VAL A 101 -0.79 7.45 2.25
CA VAL A 101 -0.77 8.63 3.12
C VAL A 101 -0.93 8.19 4.58
N GLU A 102 -0.21 8.84 5.49
CA GLU A 102 -0.52 8.79 6.92
C GLU A 102 -1.28 10.06 7.33
N ALA A 103 -2.40 9.91 8.01
CA ALA A 103 -3.20 10.99 8.59
C ALA A 103 -3.13 10.96 10.13
N TRP A 104 -2.95 12.11 10.77
CA TRP A 104 -2.85 12.21 12.23
C TRP A 104 -4.22 12.44 12.84
N MET A 105 -4.70 11.49 13.65
CA MET A 105 -5.96 11.60 14.36
C MET A 105 -6.00 10.71 15.60
N ARG A 106 -7.03 10.90 16.44
CA ARG A 106 -7.33 10.00 17.55
C ARG A 106 -8.16 8.80 17.08
N ARG A 107 -8.11 7.69 17.82
CA ARG A 107 -8.86 6.45 17.57
C ARG A 107 -9.71 6.05 18.78
N PRO A 108 -10.69 6.89 19.18
CA PRO A 108 -11.57 6.58 20.31
C PRO A 108 -12.44 5.33 20.06
N ASP A 109 -12.55 4.89 18.81
CA ASP A 109 -13.25 3.68 18.39
C ASP A 109 -12.50 2.38 18.70
N LEU A 110 -11.17 2.41 18.83
CA LEU A 110 -10.35 1.20 19.02
C LEU A 110 -9.90 0.97 20.47
N SER A 111 -9.78 2.03 21.25
CA SER A 111 -9.38 1.91 22.66
C SER A 111 -9.97 3.05 23.48
N ALA A 112 -10.40 2.76 24.71
CA ALA A 112 -10.81 3.79 25.67
C ALA A 112 -9.66 4.74 26.05
N GLY A 113 -8.40 4.29 25.90
CA GLY A 113 -7.19 5.10 26.03
C GLY A 113 -6.66 5.65 24.70
N SER A 114 -5.49 6.29 24.71
CA SER A 114 -4.84 6.86 23.52
C SER A 114 -3.84 5.91 22.84
N LEU A 115 -4.02 4.59 22.99
CA LEU A 115 -3.05 3.60 22.54
C LEU A 115 -2.82 3.70 21.02
N TYR A 116 -3.91 3.76 20.25
CA TYR A 116 -3.88 3.81 18.78
C TYR A 116 -4.00 5.23 18.20
N ASP A 117 -3.95 6.28 19.03
CA ASP A 117 -3.88 7.67 18.58
C ASP A 117 -2.56 7.93 17.82
N GLY A 118 -2.59 8.86 16.86
CA GLY A 118 -1.43 9.30 16.09
C GLY A 118 -1.59 9.03 14.60
N TRP A 119 -0.52 8.58 13.94
CA TRP A 119 -0.51 8.29 12.51
C TRP A 119 -1.38 7.08 12.15
N GLN A 120 -2.26 7.28 11.19
CA GLN A 120 -3.14 6.27 10.61
C GLN A 120 -2.85 6.15 9.11
N VAL A 121 -2.59 4.95 8.61
CA VAL A 121 -2.48 4.68 7.17
C VAL A 121 -3.84 4.83 6.52
N VAL A 122 -3.89 5.60 5.44
CA VAL A 122 -5.01 5.71 4.51
C VAL A 122 -4.46 5.55 3.09
N ASP A 123 -4.87 4.48 2.40
CA ASP A 123 -4.41 4.20 1.04
C ASP A 123 -5.55 4.42 0.03
N PRO A 124 -5.47 5.46 -0.82
CA PRO A 124 -6.43 5.72 -1.88
C PRO A 124 -6.24 4.83 -3.13
N THR A 125 -5.20 4.00 -3.16
CA THR A 125 -4.93 3.11 -4.30
C THR A 125 -5.93 1.95 -4.29
N PRO A 126 -6.66 1.71 -5.39
CA PRO A 126 -7.66 0.65 -5.45
C PRO A 126 -6.99 -0.73 -5.61
N GLN A 127 -6.34 -1.22 -4.55
CA GLN A 127 -5.73 -2.55 -4.50
C GLN A 127 -6.77 -3.60 -4.10
N GLU A 128 -7.24 -3.51 -2.84
CA GLU A 128 -8.23 -4.43 -2.27
C GLU A 128 -9.54 -3.72 -1.97
N LYS A 129 -10.62 -4.51 -1.92
CA LYS A 129 -11.93 -4.01 -1.51
C LYS A 129 -12.11 -4.18 -0.01
N SER A 130 -12.44 -3.08 0.67
CA SER A 130 -12.94 -3.08 2.04
C SER A 130 -14.46 -2.89 2.01
N THR A 131 -15.21 -3.89 2.47
CA THR A 131 -16.69 -3.89 2.42
C THR A 131 -17.22 -3.56 1.02
N ASP A 132 -16.72 -4.28 0.00
CA ASP A 132 -17.04 -4.15 -1.43
C ASP A 132 -16.65 -2.83 -2.13
N VAL A 133 -16.05 -1.89 -1.40
CA VAL A 133 -15.57 -0.60 -1.92
C VAL A 133 -14.04 -0.59 -1.97
N TYR A 134 -13.46 -0.02 -3.02
CA TYR A 134 -12.02 0.21 -3.09
C TYR A 134 -11.62 1.37 -2.18
N CYS A 135 -11.27 1.04 -0.94
CA CYS A 135 -10.72 1.93 0.07
C CYS A 135 -9.87 1.12 1.05
N CYS A 136 -8.98 1.79 1.76
CA CYS A 136 -8.14 1.17 2.78
C CYS A 136 -7.86 2.16 3.92
N GLY A 137 -8.07 1.70 5.15
CA GLY A 137 -7.84 2.45 6.38
C GLY A 137 -9.05 3.26 6.87
N PRO A 138 -8.91 4.04 7.95
CA PRO A 138 -7.67 4.33 8.67
C PRO A 138 -7.12 3.14 9.49
N ALA A 139 -5.89 2.71 9.22
CA ALA A 139 -5.20 1.65 9.95
C ALA A 139 -4.15 2.26 10.90
N PRO A 140 -4.15 2.01 12.22
CA PRO A 140 -3.17 2.60 13.12
C PRO A 140 -1.77 2.07 12.84
N VAL A 141 -0.80 2.96 12.58
CA VAL A 141 0.61 2.56 12.37
C VAL A 141 1.15 1.77 13.57
N LYS A 142 0.72 2.13 14.78
CA LYS A 142 1.03 1.39 16.00
C LYS A 142 0.47 -0.04 16.01
N ALA A 143 -0.73 -0.25 15.47
CA ALA A 143 -1.30 -1.59 15.37
C ALA A 143 -0.50 -2.45 14.38
N ILE A 144 -0.03 -1.85 13.29
CA ILE A 144 0.88 -2.49 12.34
C ILE A 144 2.18 -2.90 13.02
N LEU A 145 2.83 -1.98 13.75
CA LEU A 145 4.05 -2.29 14.50
C LEU A 145 3.88 -3.43 15.51
N GLN A 146 2.76 -3.46 16.22
CA GLN A 146 2.49 -4.49 17.23
C GLN A 146 1.90 -5.79 16.65
N GLY A 147 1.61 -5.85 15.35
CA GLY A 147 0.95 -7.00 14.74
C GLY A 147 -0.49 -7.24 15.20
N HIS A 148 -1.20 -6.20 15.66
CA HIS A 148 -2.59 -6.29 16.12
C HIS A 148 -3.56 -6.25 14.92
N VAL A 149 -3.51 -7.29 14.09
CA VAL A 149 -4.21 -7.38 12.79
C VAL A 149 -5.73 -7.54 12.89
N ASP A 150 -6.26 -7.86 14.06
CA ASP A 150 -7.71 -8.01 14.30
C ASP A 150 -8.47 -6.66 14.33
N LEU A 151 -7.76 -5.54 14.34
CA LEU A 151 -8.33 -4.21 14.46
C LEU A 151 -8.86 -3.63 13.14
N LYS A 152 -9.84 -2.74 13.25
CA LYS A 152 -10.31 -1.93 12.13
C LYS A 152 -9.40 -0.71 11.90
N TYR A 153 -9.24 -0.23 10.67
CA TYR A 153 -9.72 -0.77 9.40
C TYR A 153 -8.54 -1.35 8.63
N ASP A 154 -8.74 -2.47 7.94
CA ASP A 154 -7.80 -3.06 6.97
C ASP A 154 -6.37 -3.31 7.49
N VAL A 155 -6.20 -3.44 8.81
CA VAL A 155 -4.90 -3.69 9.45
C VAL A 155 -4.22 -4.95 8.93
N PRO A 156 -4.90 -6.10 8.66
CA PRO A 156 -4.25 -7.26 8.07
C PRO A 156 -3.60 -6.96 6.71
N PHE A 157 -4.30 -6.20 5.86
CA PHE A 157 -3.80 -5.86 4.53
C PHE A 157 -2.56 -4.96 4.64
N VAL A 158 -2.67 -3.85 5.38
CA VAL A 158 -1.54 -2.93 5.57
C VAL A 158 -0.37 -3.61 6.27
N PHE A 159 -0.63 -4.58 7.17
CA PHE A 159 0.42 -5.34 7.82
C PHE A 159 1.16 -6.24 6.82
N ALA A 160 0.42 -6.94 5.94
CA ALA A 160 1.01 -7.73 4.88
C ALA A 160 1.89 -6.88 3.95
N GLU A 161 1.47 -5.66 3.60
CA GLU A 161 2.24 -4.76 2.72
C GLU A 161 3.68 -4.52 3.20
N VAL A 162 3.91 -4.57 4.52
CA VAL A 162 5.21 -4.29 5.15
C VAL A 162 5.88 -5.50 5.83
N ASN A 163 5.17 -6.60 6.09
CA ASN A 163 5.70 -7.76 6.82
C ASN A 163 5.44 -9.12 6.15
N ALA A 164 4.84 -9.18 4.96
CA ALA A 164 4.53 -10.48 4.35
C ALA A 164 5.79 -11.30 4.02
N ASP A 165 5.75 -12.60 4.32
CA ASP A 165 6.80 -13.54 3.95
C ASP A 165 6.71 -13.89 2.46
N ARG A 166 7.84 -13.87 1.76
CA ARG A 166 7.90 -14.36 0.37
C ARG A 166 8.21 -15.84 0.38
N VAL A 167 7.25 -16.67 -0.03
CA VAL A 167 7.40 -18.13 -0.03
C VAL A 167 7.52 -18.63 -1.47
N THR A 168 8.58 -19.39 -1.74
CA THR A 168 8.78 -20.03 -3.04
C THR A 168 8.39 -21.49 -2.97
N TRP A 169 7.47 -21.89 -3.84
CA TRP A 169 6.96 -23.25 -3.96
C TRP A 169 7.35 -23.86 -5.30
N MET A 170 7.80 -25.10 -5.26
CA MET A 170 7.93 -25.96 -6.43
C MET A 170 6.65 -26.78 -6.60
N VAL A 171 6.08 -26.76 -7.80
CA VAL A 171 4.90 -27.52 -8.19
C VAL A 171 5.32 -28.64 -9.13
N PHE A 172 5.00 -29.88 -8.77
CA PHE A 172 5.30 -31.07 -9.55
C PHE A 172 4.17 -31.37 -10.55
N ALA A 173 4.45 -32.25 -11.52
CA ALA A 173 3.49 -32.63 -12.57
C ALA A 173 2.22 -33.32 -12.02
N ASP A 174 2.31 -33.95 -10.85
CA ASP A 174 1.18 -34.55 -10.13
C ASP A 174 0.35 -33.53 -9.33
N GLY A 175 0.71 -32.25 -9.38
CA GLY A 175 0.06 -31.15 -8.67
C GLY A 175 0.53 -30.97 -7.22
N SER A 176 1.40 -31.84 -6.70
CA SER A 176 1.96 -31.69 -5.36
C SER A 176 2.88 -30.47 -5.27
N LYS A 177 2.99 -29.89 -4.06
CA LYS A 177 3.78 -28.69 -3.80
C LYS A 177 4.86 -28.96 -2.75
N LYS A 178 6.07 -28.44 -2.99
CA LYS A 178 7.16 -28.45 -2.01
C LYS A 178 7.67 -27.02 -1.79
N LYS A 179 7.74 -26.60 -0.53
CA LYS A 179 8.36 -25.34 -0.15
C LYS A 179 9.86 -25.41 -0.42
N ILE A 180 10.39 -24.44 -1.16
CA ILE A 180 11.80 -24.33 -1.53
C ILE A 180 12.53 -23.35 -0.62
N SER A 181 11.93 -22.20 -0.37
CA SER A 181 12.49 -21.17 0.50
C SER A 181 11.41 -20.24 1.04
N THR A 182 11.72 -19.60 2.15
CA THR A 182 10.96 -18.47 2.72
C THR A 182 11.95 -17.33 2.93
N ASP A 183 11.59 -16.14 2.45
CA ASP A 183 12.27 -14.88 2.69
C ASP A 183 11.33 -13.99 3.50
N SER A 184 11.62 -13.86 4.79
CA SER A 184 10.84 -13.10 5.76
C SER A 184 11.37 -11.69 5.99
N VAL A 185 12.32 -11.22 5.16
CA VAL A 185 13.02 -9.96 5.41
C VAL A 185 12.92 -8.95 4.28
N SER A 186 12.77 -9.39 3.02
CA SER A 186 12.86 -8.44 1.91
C SER A 186 11.67 -7.50 1.73
N VAL A 187 10.50 -7.82 2.30
CA VAL A 187 9.30 -6.98 2.23
C VAL A 187 9.38 -5.82 3.22
N GLY A 188 8.83 -4.67 2.85
CA GLY A 188 8.67 -3.55 3.79
C GLY A 188 9.95 -2.79 4.08
N GLN A 189 10.67 -2.35 3.05
CA GLN A 189 12.01 -1.79 3.17
C GLN A 189 12.04 -0.27 3.01
N ASN A 190 12.96 0.39 3.72
CA ASN A 190 13.21 1.82 3.62
C ASN A 190 11.92 2.66 3.61
N ILE A 191 10.97 2.37 4.50
CA ILE A 191 9.69 3.07 4.53
C ILE A 191 10.00 4.55 4.80
N SER A 192 9.63 5.41 3.85
CA SER A 192 10.19 6.75 3.75
C SER A 192 9.11 7.82 3.70
N THR A 193 9.40 8.96 4.31
CA THR A 193 8.63 10.19 4.14
C THR A 193 9.54 11.41 4.04
N LYS A 194 9.00 12.54 3.61
CA LYS A 194 9.72 13.82 3.51
C LYS A 194 9.96 14.40 4.90
N ALA A 195 11.16 14.93 5.15
CA ALA A 195 11.49 15.65 6.37
C ALA A 195 10.65 16.92 6.56
N VAL A 196 10.41 17.27 7.82
CA VAL A 196 9.84 18.58 8.17
C VAL A 196 10.87 19.66 7.82
N GLY A 197 10.46 20.69 7.08
CA GLY A 197 11.29 21.85 6.75
C GLY A 197 12.40 21.62 5.72
N SER A 198 12.57 20.42 5.14
CA SER A 198 13.57 20.16 4.09
C SER A 198 13.15 19.00 3.17
N ASP A 199 13.85 18.81 2.05
CA ASP A 199 13.57 17.73 1.08
C ASP A 199 14.35 16.44 1.37
N LYS A 200 14.94 16.34 2.57
CA LYS A 200 15.64 15.13 3.00
C LYS A 200 14.66 13.98 3.23
N ARG A 201 15.12 12.76 2.94
CA ARG A 201 14.42 11.51 3.28
C ARG A 201 14.48 11.28 4.79
N VAL A 202 13.34 10.95 5.39
CA VAL A 202 13.26 10.39 6.75
C VAL A 202 12.83 8.94 6.61
N ASP A 203 13.67 8.05 7.12
CA ASP A 203 13.32 6.64 7.26
C ASP A 203 12.43 6.45 8.50
N ILE A 204 11.28 5.82 8.29
CA ILE A 204 10.26 5.54 9.31
C ILE A 204 9.95 4.04 9.38
N THR A 205 10.83 3.17 8.88
CA THR A 205 10.63 1.70 8.88
C THR A 205 10.38 1.17 10.30
N ALA A 206 11.14 1.68 11.28
CA ALA A 206 11.00 1.33 12.70
C ALA A 206 9.63 1.70 13.31
N ASN A 207 8.83 2.54 12.64
CA ASN A 207 7.47 2.83 13.08
C ASN A 207 6.46 1.76 12.65
N TYR A 208 6.81 0.94 11.64
CA TYR A 208 5.94 -0.05 11.02
C TYR A 208 6.29 -1.48 11.39
N LYS A 209 7.58 -1.76 11.65
CA LYS A 209 8.04 -3.07 12.07
C LYS A 209 9.27 -2.99 12.96
N TYR A 210 9.47 -4.02 13.77
CA TYR A 210 10.69 -4.19 14.55
C TYR A 210 11.86 -4.56 13.65
N ALA A 211 13.10 -4.37 14.14
CA ALA A 211 14.27 -4.84 13.43
C ALA A 211 14.27 -6.38 13.39
N GLU A 212 14.47 -6.93 12.19
CA GLU A 212 14.62 -8.36 11.91
C GLU A 212 16.05 -8.85 12.15
#